data_AF-A0A1V2A830-F1
#
_entry.id   AF-A0A1V2A830-F1
#
_cell.length_a   1.000
_cell.length_b   1.000
_cell.length_c   1.000
_cell.angle_alpha   90.00
_cell.angle_beta   90.00
_cell.angle_gamma   90.00
#
_symmetry.space_group_name_H-M   'P 1'
#
loop_
_entity.id
_entity.type
_entity.pdbx_description
1 polymer ?
#
loop_
_entity_poly.entity_id
_entity_poly.type
_entity_poly.pdbx_seq_one_letter_code
_entity_poly.pdbx_strand_id
1 'polypeptide(L)'
;MKKVIIFAVVLVLVFGAIAFITQYQKEQASEGNPYGKDDLHTETVQQLDDPNYQNIVLPDDLEKKLEDGEDAVVYFFSPTCPHCQETTPVLMPIADDENVEVLQYNLLEFEQGWEEYKIEYTPTLIYFEGGVEKDRLVGSQPESEWHSFLEQTKEQQ
;
A
#
# COMPACT_ATOMS: atom_id res chain seq x y z
N MET A 1 -13.84 49.77 11.17
CA MET A 1 -13.53 48.69 12.16
C MET A 1 -14.61 47.60 12.20
N LYS A 2 -15.90 47.89 12.48
CA LYS A 2 -16.97 46.86 12.51
C LYS A 2 -17.10 46.01 11.23
N LYS A 3 -17.01 46.62 10.04
CA LYS A 3 -17.06 45.91 8.75
C LYS A 3 -15.90 44.92 8.56
N VAL A 4 -14.71 45.23 9.11
CA VAL A 4 -13.52 44.38 9.04
C VAL A 4 -13.67 43.17 9.97
N ILE A 5 -14.23 43.37 11.17
CA ILE A 5 -14.49 42.28 12.12
C ILE A 5 -15.53 41.31 11.55
N ILE A 6 -16.62 41.81 10.95
CA ILE A 6 -17.63 40.96 10.32
C ILE A 6 -17.02 40.13 9.19
N PHE A 7 -16.20 40.74 8.33
CA PHE A 7 -15.52 40.02 7.26
C PHE A 7 -14.57 38.94 7.80
N ALA A 8 -13.81 39.23 8.86
CA ALA A 8 -12.94 38.25 9.50
C ALA A 8 -13.72 37.07 10.10
N VAL A 9 -14.87 37.33 10.75
CA VAL A 9 -15.72 36.26 11.31
C VAL A 9 -16.33 35.40 10.21
N VAL A 10 -16.84 36.01 9.14
CA VAL A 10 -17.38 35.27 7.98
C VAL A 10 -16.29 34.40 7.37
N LEU A 11 -15.08 34.95 7.21
CA LEU A 11 -13.94 34.22 6.66
C LEU A 11 -13.58 33.00 7.54
N VAL A 12 -13.53 33.17 8.86
CA VAL A 12 -13.28 32.05 9.80
C VAL A 12 -14.38 30.98 9.72
N LEU A 13 -15.65 31.38 9.65
CA LEU A 13 -16.76 30.43 9.52
C LEU A 13 -16.70 29.64 8.20
N VAL A 14 -16.33 30.30 7.10
CA VAL A 14 -16.15 29.64 5.80
C VAL A 14 -15.01 28.62 5.86
N PHE A 15 -13.85 28.98 6.41
CA PHE A 15 -12.74 28.03 6.57
C PHE A 15 -13.10 26.85 7.48
N GLY A 16 -13.81 27.10 8.58
CA GLY A 16 -14.31 26.03 9.46
C GLY A 16 -15.28 25.08 8.76
N ALA A 17 -16.22 25.62 7.97
CA ALA A 17 -17.15 24.80 7.19
C ALA A 17 -16.44 23.96 6.12
N ILE A 18 -15.45 24.54 5.42
CA ILE A 18 -14.65 23.80 4.43
C ILE A 18 -13.89 22.67 5.10
N ALA A 19 -13.19 22.93 6.20
CA ALA A 19 -12.44 21.90 6.93
C ALA A 19 -13.34 20.74 7.38
N PHE A 20 -14.53 21.06 7.90
CA PHE A 20 -15.52 20.04 8.27
C PHE A 20 -16.01 19.21 7.08
N ILE A 21 -16.36 19.86 5.96
CA ILE A 21 -16.81 19.15 4.76
C ILE A 21 -15.70 18.24 4.21
N THR A 22 -14.46 18.74 4.13
CA THR A 22 -13.32 17.96 3.66
C THR A 22 -13.08 16.74 4.54
N GLN A 23 -13.14 16.89 5.87
CA GLN A 23 -12.95 15.77 6.79
C GLN A 23 -14.09 14.75 6.69
N TYR A 24 -15.34 15.21 6.60
CA TYR A 24 -16.50 14.35 6.41
C TYR A 24 -16.44 13.56 5.10
N GLN A 25 -15.98 14.18 4.01
CA GLN A 25 -15.79 13.49 2.73
C GLN A 25 -14.68 12.44 2.80
N LYS A 26 -13.59 12.73 3.51
CA LYS A 26 -12.48 11.79 3.70
C LYS A 26 -12.95 10.54 4.46
N GLU A 27 -13.67 10.72 5.56
CA GLU A 27 -14.22 9.61 6.35
C GLU A 27 -15.12 8.70 5.51
N GLN A 28 -15.99 9.28 4.66
CA GLN A 28 -16.82 8.47 3.75
C GLN A 28 -16.00 7.74 2.68
N ALA A 29 -14.93 8.36 2.18
CA ALA A 29 -14.08 7.74 1.16
C ALA A 29 -13.25 6.57 1.71
N SER A 30 -12.98 6.54 3.02
CA SER A 30 -12.28 5.44 3.69
C SER A 30 -13.21 4.43 4.36
N GLU A 31 -14.53 4.59 4.31
CA GLU A 31 -15.44 3.64 4.96
C GLU A 31 -15.32 2.24 4.33
N GLY A 32 -15.06 1.22 5.15
CA GLY A 32 -14.93 -0.17 4.68
C GLY A 32 -13.65 -0.47 3.89
N ASN A 33 -12.62 0.37 4.01
CA ASN A 33 -11.33 0.16 3.33
C ASN A 33 -10.65 -1.17 3.75
N PRO A 34 -9.79 -1.75 2.88
CA PRO A 34 -9.13 -3.03 3.15
C PRO A 34 -8.02 -2.94 4.20
N TYR A 35 -7.62 -1.74 4.63
CA TYR A 35 -6.56 -1.54 5.61
C TYR A 35 -7.06 -1.61 7.07
N GLY A 36 -8.38 -1.72 7.29
CA GLY A 36 -8.95 -1.85 8.64
C GLY A 36 -8.72 -0.64 9.56
N LYS A 37 -8.51 0.55 8.98
CA LYS A 37 -8.26 1.79 9.72
C LYS A 37 -9.38 2.81 9.55
N ASP A 38 -9.64 3.59 10.60
CA ASP A 38 -10.62 4.68 10.54
C ASP A 38 -10.11 5.91 9.77
N ASP A 39 -8.79 6.11 9.72
CA ASP A 39 -8.14 7.22 9.02
C ASP A 39 -6.98 6.70 8.17
N LEU A 40 -7.01 7.05 6.88
CA LEU A 40 -5.99 6.69 5.89
C LEU A 40 -5.26 7.94 5.41
N HIS A 41 -4.04 7.75 4.91
CA HIS A 41 -3.37 8.81 4.17
C HIS A 41 -4.13 9.11 2.87
N THR A 42 -4.12 10.37 2.46
CA THR A 42 -4.88 10.82 1.27
C THR A 42 -4.41 10.09 0.01
N GLU A 43 -3.11 9.80 -0.06
CA GLU A 43 -2.47 9.06 -1.13
C GLU A 43 -2.95 7.61 -1.17
N THR A 44 -3.14 6.98 -0.01
CA THR A 44 -3.76 5.65 0.10
C THR A 44 -5.22 5.68 -0.35
N VAL A 45 -5.99 6.68 0.07
CA VAL A 45 -7.41 6.84 -0.33
C VAL A 45 -7.56 6.92 -1.85
N GLN A 46 -6.64 7.61 -2.53
CA GLN A 46 -6.65 7.75 -3.99
C GLN A 46 -6.42 6.43 -4.73
N GLN A 47 -5.85 5.43 -4.07
CA GLN A 47 -5.55 4.11 -4.66
C GLN A 47 -6.60 3.05 -4.34
N LEU A 48 -7.59 3.33 -3.49
CA LEU A 48 -8.62 2.35 -3.08
C LEU A 48 -9.39 1.76 -4.27
N ASP A 49 -9.66 2.58 -5.29
CA ASP A 49 -10.40 2.19 -6.50
C ASP A 49 -9.48 1.71 -7.64
N ASP A 50 -8.16 1.66 -7.44
CA ASP A 50 -7.20 1.23 -8.48
C ASP A 50 -7.13 -0.30 -8.53
N PRO A 51 -7.43 -0.93 -9.69
CA PRO A 51 -7.48 -2.39 -9.81
C PRO A 51 -6.15 -3.09 -9.58
N ASN A 52 -5.02 -2.38 -9.59
CA ASN A 52 -3.72 -2.96 -9.28
C ASN A 52 -3.44 -3.01 -7.77
N TYR A 53 -4.26 -2.40 -6.91
CA TYR A 53 -4.06 -2.35 -5.46
C TYR A 53 -5.09 -3.18 -4.67
N GLN A 54 -5.35 -4.41 -5.11
CA GLN A 54 -6.51 -5.19 -4.63
C GLN A 54 -6.15 -6.32 -3.66
N ASN A 55 -4.89 -6.77 -3.62
CA ASN A 55 -4.46 -7.87 -2.76
C ASN A 55 -3.74 -7.37 -1.49
N ILE A 56 -4.37 -6.45 -0.77
CA ILE A 56 -3.80 -5.85 0.44
C ILE A 56 -3.71 -6.89 1.57
N VAL A 57 -2.53 -7.03 2.17
CA VAL A 57 -2.34 -7.84 3.37
C VAL A 57 -2.17 -6.95 4.61
N LEU A 58 -2.85 -7.30 5.69
CA LEU A 58 -2.70 -6.63 6.99
C LEU A 58 -1.49 -7.20 7.74
N PRO A 59 -0.86 -6.41 8.64
CA PRO A 59 0.30 -6.86 9.40
C PRO A 59 0.08 -8.17 10.15
N ASP A 60 -0.98 -8.26 10.96
CA ASP A 60 -1.29 -9.45 11.76
C ASP A 60 -1.57 -10.68 10.88
N ASP A 61 -2.17 -10.49 9.71
CA ASP A 61 -2.46 -11.58 8.77
C ASP A 61 -1.19 -12.09 8.10
N LEU A 62 -0.28 -11.18 7.71
CA LEU A 62 1.01 -11.55 7.15
C LEU A 62 1.88 -12.25 8.19
N GLU A 63 2.01 -11.69 9.39
CA GLU A 63 2.77 -12.27 10.50
C GLU A 63 2.29 -13.70 10.76
N LYS A 64 0.98 -13.88 10.92
CA LYS A 64 0.40 -15.21 11.13
C LYS A 64 0.69 -16.18 10.00
N LYS A 65 0.54 -15.75 8.74
CA LYS A 65 0.81 -16.59 7.55
C LYS A 65 2.26 -17.10 7.56
N LEU A 66 3.21 -16.22 7.93
CA LEU A 66 4.62 -16.58 8.03
C LEU A 66 4.90 -17.46 9.25
N GLU A 67 4.29 -17.21 10.41
CA GLU A 67 4.42 -18.06 11.61
C GLU A 67 3.88 -19.48 11.40
N ASP A 68 2.79 -19.61 10.63
CA ASP A 68 2.20 -20.90 10.24
C ASP A 68 3.08 -21.65 9.21
N GLY A 69 4.17 -21.03 8.76
CA GLY A 69 5.14 -21.62 7.84
C GLY A 69 4.60 -21.72 6.41
N GLU A 70 3.70 -20.81 6.02
CA GLU A 70 3.22 -20.75 4.64
C GLU A 70 4.19 -19.99 3.74
N ASP A 71 4.11 -20.30 2.45
CA ASP A 71 4.78 -19.53 1.41
C ASP A 71 4.01 -18.25 1.10
N ALA A 72 4.75 -17.18 0.78
CA ALA A 72 4.17 -15.90 0.40
C ALA A 72 5.11 -15.10 -0.50
N VAL A 73 4.55 -14.44 -1.52
CA VAL A 73 5.23 -13.37 -2.26
C VAL A 73 4.62 -12.06 -1.80
N VAL A 74 5.43 -11.17 -1.23
CA VAL A 74 4.96 -9.91 -0.63
C VAL A 74 5.62 -8.71 -1.30
N TYR A 75 4.79 -7.86 -1.87
CA TYR A 75 5.15 -6.58 -2.46
C TYR A 75 4.99 -5.45 -1.45
N PHE A 76 6.12 -4.93 -0.97
CA PHE A 76 6.19 -3.79 -0.08
C PHE A 76 6.25 -2.49 -0.88
N PHE A 77 5.23 -1.66 -0.70
CA PHE A 77 5.05 -0.42 -1.47
C PHE A 77 4.64 0.74 -0.58
N SER A 78 4.72 1.94 -1.14
CA SER A 78 4.12 3.14 -0.55
C SER A 78 3.37 3.93 -1.63
N PRO A 79 2.13 4.39 -1.34
CA PRO A 79 1.36 5.27 -2.22
C PRO A 79 2.07 6.58 -2.59
N THR A 80 3.02 7.03 -1.77
CA THR A 80 3.79 8.27 -1.99
C THR A 80 5.06 8.06 -2.81
N CYS A 81 5.39 6.81 -3.17
CA CYS A 81 6.61 6.46 -3.90
C CYS A 81 6.36 6.44 -5.42
N PRO A 82 6.99 7.33 -6.22
CA PRO A 82 6.81 7.37 -7.67
C PRO A 82 7.21 6.05 -8.36
N HIS A 83 8.27 5.40 -7.88
CA HIS A 83 8.69 4.11 -8.43
C HIS A 83 7.67 3.00 -8.13
N CYS A 84 6.97 3.03 -7.00
CA CYS A 84 5.88 2.08 -6.74
C CYS A 84 4.70 2.32 -7.69
N GLN A 85 4.34 3.58 -7.91
CA GLN A 85 3.26 3.95 -8.83
C GLN A 85 3.56 3.51 -10.28
N GLU A 86 4.84 3.49 -10.68
CA GLU A 86 5.26 2.97 -11.99
C GLU A 86 5.35 1.43 -12.02
N THR A 87 5.83 0.79 -10.94
CA THR A 87 6.03 -0.67 -10.88
C THR A 87 4.72 -1.45 -10.72
N THR A 88 3.80 -0.97 -9.88
CA THR A 88 2.56 -1.70 -9.56
C THR A 88 1.72 -2.09 -10.79
N PRO A 89 1.44 -1.18 -11.76
CA PRO A 89 0.66 -1.53 -12.97
C PRO A 89 1.41 -2.42 -13.97
N VAL A 90 2.70 -2.71 -13.74
CA VAL A 90 3.48 -3.69 -14.52
C VAL A 90 3.54 -5.03 -13.78
N LEU A 91 3.85 -4.99 -12.49
CA LEU A 91 4.04 -6.20 -11.68
C LEU A 91 2.74 -6.98 -11.48
N MET A 92 1.60 -6.31 -11.26
CA MET A 92 0.34 -7.01 -10.96
C MET A 92 -0.21 -7.79 -12.14
N PRO A 93 -0.26 -7.25 -13.38
CA PRO A 93 -0.63 -8.05 -14.55
C PRO A 93 0.29 -9.25 -14.79
N ILE A 94 1.60 -9.09 -14.56
CA ILE A 94 2.55 -10.21 -14.68
C ILE A 94 2.24 -11.28 -13.64
N ALA A 95 2.02 -10.88 -12.38
CA ALA A 95 1.63 -11.82 -11.33
C ALA A 95 0.35 -12.59 -11.67
N ASP A 96 -0.66 -11.91 -12.23
CA ASP A 96 -1.90 -12.52 -12.68
C ASP A 96 -1.69 -13.49 -13.85
N ASP A 97 -0.93 -13.09 -14.87
CA ASP A 97 -0.60 -13.94 -16.04
C ASP A 97 0.21 -15.18 -15.63
N GLU A 98 1.09 -15.00 -14.65
CA GLU A 98 1.86 -16.07 -14.04
C GLU A 98 1.01 -16.87 -13.03
N ASN A 99 -0.18 -16.45 -12.63
CA ASN A 99 -0.96 -17.11 -11.57
C ASN A 99 -0.15 -17.23 -10.25
N VAL A 100 0.56 -16.16 -9.89
CA VAL A 100 1.25 -16.00 -8.61
C VAL A 100 0.48 -14.99 -7.77
N GLU A 101 0.04 -15.42 -6.58
CA GLU A 101 -0.56 -14.49 -5.63
C GLU A 101 0.52 -13.60 -5.03
N VAL A 102 0.45 -12.30 -5.31
CA VAL A 102 1.33 -11.29 -4.72
C VAL A 102 0.54 -10.49 -3.70
N LEU A 103 0.86 -10.69 -2.42
CA LEU A 103 0.32 -9.91 -1.30
C LEU A 103 0.94 -8.51 -1.31
N GLN A 104 0.15 -7.49 -1.02
CA GLN A 104 0.59 -6.10 -1.08
C GLN A 104 0.59 -5.48 0.32
N TYR A 105 1.77 -5.05 0.77
CA TYR A 105 1.97 -4.46 2.09
C TYR A 105 2.22 -2.96 1.95
N ASN A 106 1.27 -2.15 2.42
CA ASN A 106 1.36 -0.69 2.36
C ASN A 106 2.15 -0.14 3.56
N LEU A 107 3.40 0.25 3.31
CA LEU A 107 4.33 0.77 4.31
C LEU A 107 4.02 2.20 4.78
N LEU A 108 3.17 2.94 4.06
CA LEU A 108 2.68 4.25 4.52
C LEU A 108 1.61 4.07 5.60
N GLU A 109 0.79 3.03 5.49
CA GLU A 109 -0.19 2.70 6.51
C GLU A 109 0.43 1.88 7.65
N PHE A 110 1.36 0.98 7.36
CA PHE A 110 1.91 0.08 8.37
C PHE A 110 3.41 0.24 8.49
N GLU A 111 3.83 1.34 9.12
CA GLU A 111 5.24 1.74 9.22
C GLU A 111 6.13 0.71 9.94
N GLN A 112 5.57 -0.15 10.80
CA GLN A 112 6.33 -1.21 11.45
C GLN A 112 6.99 -2.18 10.46
N GLY A 113 6.40 -2.34 9.26
CA GLY A 113 6.92 -3.23 8.23
C GLY A 113 8.30 -2.83 7.73
N TRP A 114 8.70 -1.56 7.88
CA TRP A 114 10.05 -1.11 7.54
C TRP A 114 11.11 -1.82 8.37
N GLU A 115 10.91 -1.90 9.69
CA GLU A 115 11.86 -2.53 10.60
C GLU A 115 11.72 -4.05 10.60
N GLU A 116 10.47 -4.55 10.61
CA GLU A 116 10.15 -5.98 10.72
C GLU A 116 10.73 -6.80 9.55
N TYR A 117 10.51 -6.33 8.32
CA TYR A 117 10.96 -7.01 7.11
C TYR A 117 12.29 -6.46 6.57
N LYS A 118 12.94 -5.55 7.32
CA LYS A 118 14.21 -4.91 6.97
C LYS A 118 14.14 -4.29 5.56
N ILE A 119 13.10 -3.51 5.33
CA ILE A 119 12.92 -2.77 4.09
C ILE A 119 13.75 -1.49 4.19
N GLU A 120 14.60 -1.24 3.20
CA GLU A 120 15.36 0.02 3.11
C GLU A 120 14.81 0.94 2.02
N TYR A 121 14.20 0.36 0.97
CA TYR A 121 13.70 1.07 -0.19
C TYR A 121 12.41 0.43 -0.70
N THR A 122 11.57 1.23 -1.35
CA THR A 122 10.39 0.76 -2.08
C THR A 122 10.53 1.11 -3.57
N PRO A 123 9.99 0.27 -4.48
CA PRO A 123 9.34 -1.01 -4.21
C PRO A 123 10.32 -2.09 -3.74
N THR A 124 9.87 -3.03 -2.93
CA THR A 124 10.61 -4.26 -2.62
C THR A 124 9.67 -5.44 -2.69
N LEU A 125 10.06 -6.50 -3.41
CA LEU A 125 9.33 -7.76 -3.48
C LEU A 125 10.13 -8.81 -2.71
N ILE A 126 9.48 -9.57 -1.82
CA ILE A 126 10.13 -10.61 -1.03
C ILE A 126 9.38 -11.92 -1.23
N TYR A 127 10.13 -13.01 -1.44
CA TYR A 127 9.60 -14.37 -1.39
C TYR A 127 9.96 -15.02 -0.05
N PHE A 128 8.93 -15.50 0.64
CA PHE A 128 9.02 -16.31 1.84
C PHE A 128 8.66 -17.76 1.48
N GLU A 129 9.52 -18.70 1.86
CA GLU A 129 9.29 -20.14 1.76
C GLU A 129 9.30 -20.70 3.18
N GLY A 130 8.21 -21.36 3.58
CA GLY A 130 8.09 -21.90 4.94
C GLY A 130 8.17 -20.82 6.02
N GLY A 131 7.64 -19.63 5.76
CA GLY A 131 7.72 -18.49 6.68
C GLY A 131 9.09 -17.78 6.76
N VAL A 132 10.09 -18.24 5.98
CA VAL A 132 11.45 -17.70 6.00
C VAL A 132 11.73 -17.01 4.68
N GLU A 133 12.26 -15.78 4.75
CA GLU A 133 12.73 -15.06 3.57
C GLU A 133 13.78 -15.87 2.80
N LYS A 134 13.53 -16.12 1.52
CA LYS A 134 14.44 -16.84 0.61
C LYS A 134 15.10 -15.94 -0.41
N ASP A 135 14.34 -15.02 -0.97
CA ASP A 135 14.84 -14.09 -1.95
C ASP A 135 14.12 -12.75 -1.88
N ARG A 136 14.79 -11.71 -2.37
CA ARG A 136 14.25 -10.35 -2.45
C ARG A 136 14.70 -9.64 -3.71
N LEU A 137 13.79 -8.85 -4.27
CA LEU A 137 14.04 -7.98 -5.40
C LEU A 137 13.74 -6.53 -4.99
N VAL A 138 14.78 -5.69 -4.98
CA VAL A 138 14.72 -4.32 -4.46
C VAL A 138 14.72 -3.32 -5.60
N GLY A 139 13.87 -2.30 -5.50
CA GLY A 139 13.75 -1.19 -6.43
C GLY A 139 12.94 -1.54 -7.68
N SER A 140 12.81 -0.54 -8.57
CA SER A 140 12.21 -0.75 -9.89
C SER A 140 13.14 -1.58 -10.76
N GLN A 141 12.58 -2.58 -11.44
CA GLN A 141 13.31 -3.54 -12.25
C GLN A 141 12.73 -3.61 -13.68
N PRO A 142 13.54 -4.04 -14.66
CA PRO A 142 13.02 -4.40 -15.98
C PRO A 142 11.94 -5.47 -15.88
N GLU A 143 10.99 -5.45 -16.82
CA GLU A 143 9.88 -6.41 -16.90
C GLU A 143 10.34 -7.88 -16.82
N SER A 144 11.46 -8.20 -17.49
CA SER A 144 12.05 -9.55 -17.50
C SER A 144 12.47 -10.06 -16.11
N GLU A 145 12.87 -9.16 -15.21
CA GLU A 145 13.25 -9.54 -13.84
C GLU A 145 12.02 -9.88 -13.00
N TRP A 146 10.88 -9.22 -13.24
CA TRP A 146 9.62 -9.57 -12.57
C TRP A 146 9.15 -10.97 -12.97
N HIS A 147 9.16 -11.29 -14.26
CA HIS A 147 8.87 -12.65 -14.73
C HIS A 147 9.84 -13.66 -14.10
N SER A 148 11.14 -13.39 -14.19
CA SER A 148 12.16 -14.32 -13.68
C SER A 148 12.02 -14.56 -12.18
N PHE A 149 11.70 -13.53 -11.40
CA PHE A 149 11.48 -13.67 -9.96
C PHE A 149 10.23 -14.48 -9.67
N LEU A 150 9.09 -14.14 -10.28
CA LEU A 150 7.80 -14.81 -10.03
C LEU A 150 7.77 -16.26 -10.56
N GLU A 151 8.47 -16.58 -11.63
CA GLU A 151 8.61 -17.96 -12.11
C GLU A 151 9.40 -18.82 -11.10
N GLN A 152 10.48 -18.28 -10.53
CA GLN A 152 11.32 -19.00 -9.55
C GLN A 152 10.56 -19.32 -8.25
N THR A 153 9.62 -18.47 -7.83
CA THR A 153 8.83 -18.74 -6.61
C THR A 153 7.80 -19.85 -6.81
N LYS A 154 7.32 -20.10 -8.03
CA LYS A 154 6.43 -21.23 -8.33
C LYS A 154 7.11 -22.58 -8.27
N GLU A 155 8.36 -22.65 -8.75
CA GLU A 155 9.09 -23.92 -8.81
C GLU A 155 9.50 -24.44 -7.42
N GLN A 156 9.38 -23.60 -6.39
CA GLN A 156 9.74 -23.89 -5.01
C GLN A 156 8.53 -24.21 -4.11
N GLN A 157 7.30 -24.05 -4.62
CA GLN A 157 6.04 -24.49 -4.00
C GLN A 157 5.72 -25.97 -4.29
#